data_AF-W5NC63-F1
#
_entry.id   AF-W5NC63-F1
#
_cell.length_a   1.000
_cell.length_b   1.000
_cell.length_c   1.000
_cell.angle_alpha   90.00
_cell.angle_beta   90.00
_cell.angle_gamma   90.00
#
_symmetry.space_group_name_H-M   'P 1'
#
loop_
_entity.id
_entity.type
_entity.pdbx_description
1 polymer ?
#
loop_
_entity_poly.entity_id
_entity_poly.type
_entity_poly.pdbx_seq_one_letter_code
_entity_poly.pdbx_strand_id
1 'polypeptide(L)'
;MGVNILQAFLFAILFGFATNKPSSLSCPSGQFALKHQCVGCHPTCTECFGHELFECTVCGVDEDGLERFLHRGRCRLHCPRGYYPDRDLYTCESCMPSCEICTDATICSKCKENYRLRDGICQTADCEEGQVQDPETGECLDCETGCKACSTDDPELCSSCTAGYFLYRHQCRRRCPQKTYEDTGRSMCFSCPVPCTDCMSETLCLSCQAGHFLSGEIITL
;
A
#
# COMPACT_ATOMS: atom_id res chain seq x y z
N MET A 1 -55.12 -40.66 7.64
CA MET A 1 -55.00 -39.40 6.88
C MET A 1 -53.50 -39.11 6.75
N GLY A 2 -52.85 -39.00 5.60
CA GLY A 2 -53.28 -39.05 4.23
C GLY A 2 -52.06 -39.01 3.30
N VAL A 3 -52.16 -39.78 2.23
CA VAL A 3 -51.49 -39.69 0.91
C VAL A 3 -49.98 -40.02 0.81
N ASN A 4 -49.75 -41.05 0.00
CA ASN A 4 -48.49 -41.70 -0.36
C ASN A 4 -47.57 -40.84 -1.23
N ILE A 5 -46.26 -40.94 -0.96
CA ILE A 5 -45.13 -40.33 -1.69
C ILE A 5 -44.99 -40.84 -3.15
N LEU A 6 -45.84 -41.80 -3.59
CA LEU A 6 -45.84 -42.35 -4.94
C LEU A 6 -46.82 -41.69 -5.94
N GLN A 7 -47.64 -40.72 -5.52
CA GLN A 7 -48.58 -40.02 -6.43
C GLN A 7 -48.13 -38.62 -6.88
N ALA A 8 -47.02 -38.09 -6.35
CA ALA A 8 -46.55 -36.75 -6.71
C ALA A 8 -45.65 -36.69 -7.96
N PHE A 9 -45.15 -37.84 -8.44
CA PHE A 9 -44.16 -37.88 -9.54
C PHE A 9 -44.74 -38.18 -10.93
N LEU A 10 -46.06 -38.38 -11.05
CA LEU A 10 -46.70 -38.79 -12.31
C LEU A 10 -47.45 -37.66 -13.05
N PHE A 11 -47.48 -36.43 -12.52
CA PHE A 11 -48.14 -35.28 -13.19
C PHE A 11 -47.18 -34.22 -13.76
N ALA A 12 -45.87 -34.37 -13.56
CA ALA A 12 -44.88 -33.42 -14.04
C ALA A 12 -44.26 -33.77 -15.42
N ILE A 13 -44.84 -34.73 -16.16
CA ILE A 13 -44.31 -35.16 -17.48
C ILE A 13 -45.41 -35.18 -18.55
N LEU A 14 -46.38 -34.26 -18.50
CA LEU A 14 -47.36 -34.07 -19.60
C LEU A 14 -47.68 -32.61 -19.95
N PHE A 15 -47.24 -31.63 -19.16
CA PHE A 15 -47.27 -30.23 -19.58
C PHE A 15 -45.83 -29.76 -19.69
N GLY A 16 -45.32 -29.77 -20.93
CA GLY A 16 -44.15 -28.96 -21.26
C GLY A 16 -44.47 -27.53 -20.87
N PHE A 17 -43.91 -27.08 -19.74
CA PHE A 17 -43.84 -25.66 -19.46
C PHE A 17 -42.89 -25.08 -20.49
N ALA A 18 -43.43 -24.78 -21.67
CA ALA A 18 -42.96 -23.66 -22.46
C ALA A 18 -43.09 -22.44 -21.54
N THR A 19 -42.06 -22.19 -20.74
CA THR A 19 -41.85 -20.88 -20.15
C THR A 19 -41.73 -19.96 -21.34
N ASN A 20 -42.85 -19.34 -21.74
CA ASN A 20 -42.87 -18.16 -22.57
C ASN A 20 -42.01 -17.14 -21.82
N LYS A 21 -40.71 -17.13 -22.13
CA LYS A 21 -39.82 -16.03 -21.80
C LYS A 21 -40.52 -14.83 -22.42
N PRO A 22 -41.06 -13.87 -21.64
CA PRO A 22 -41.67 -12.70 -22.23
C PRO A 22 -40.61 -12.12 -23.15
N SER A 23 -40.97 -12.00 -24.43
CA SER A 23 -40.16 -11.43 -25.49
C SER A 23 -39.47 -10.20 -24.90
N SER A 24 -38.17 -10.30 -24.66
CA SER A 24 -37.36 -9.19 -24.17
C SER A 24 -37.54 -8.09 -25.20
N LEU A 25 -38.29 -7.04 -24.84
CA LEU A 25 -38.50 -5.90 -25.70
C LEU A 25 -37.12 -5.37 -26.08
N SER A 26 -36.73 -5.56 -27.33
CA SER A 26 -35.45 -5.12 -27.85
C SER A 26 -35.60 -3.66 -28.24
N CYS A 27 -35.01 -2.77 -27.44
CA CYS A 27 -34.97 -1.36 -27.76
C CYS A 27 -33.79 -1.05 -28.71
N PRO A 28 -33.92 -0.02 -29.56
CA PRO A 28 -32.79 0.52 -30.32
C PRO A 28 -31.67 1.03 -29.41
N SER A 29 -30.47 1.18 -29.97
CA SER A 29 -29.33 1.82 -29.30
C SER A 29 -29.68 3.17 -28.69
N GLY A 30 -29.15 3.45 -27.50
CA GLY A 30 -29.44 4.66 -26.73
C GLY A 30 -30.80 4.65 -26.04
N GLN A 31 -31.44 3.48 -25.95
CA GLN A 31 -32.73 3.30 -25.27
C GLN A 31 -32.75 2.03 -24.43
N PHE A 32 -33.47 2.06 -23.32
CA PHE A 32 -33.71 0.91 -22.46
C PHE A 32 -35.22 0.63 -22.33
N ALA A 33 -35.57 -0.61 -22.01
CA ALA A 33 -36.96 -1.03 -21.89
C ALA A 33 -37.53 -0.68 -20.51
N LEU A 34 -38.58 0.14 -20.45
CA LEU A 34 -39.34 0.47 -19.25
C LEU A 34 -40.84 0.30 -19.51
N LYS A 35 -41.50 -0.60 -18.78
CA LYS A 35 -42.96 -0.85 -18.88
C LYS A 35 -43.46 -1.02 -20.33
N HIS A 36 -42.77 -1.85 -21.12
CA HIS A 36 -43.05 -2.11 -22.56
C HIS A 36 -42.86 -0.90 -23.49
N GLN A 37 -42.15 0.13 -23.05
CA GLN A 37 -41.75 1.27 -23.88
C GLN A 37 -40.23 1.36 -23.91
N CYS A 38 -39.71 1.94 -24.99
CA CYS A 38 -38.29 2.28 -25.05
C CYS A 38 -38.13 3.74 -24.63
N VAL A 39 -37.33 3.95 -23.59
CA VAL A 39 -37.05 5.26 -23.02
C VAL A 39 -35.58 5.59 -23.29
N GLY A 40 -35.32 6.84 -23.68
CA GLY A 40 -33.97 7.31 -23.97
C GLY A 40 -33.06 7.27 -22.74
N CYS A 41 -31.79 7.00 -22.99
CA CYS A 41 -30.73 7.13 -21.99
C CYS A 41 -30.51 8.59 -21.59
N HIS A 42 -29.77 8.79 -20.49
CA HIS A 42 -29.30 10.13 -20.12
C HIS A 42 -28.42 10.71 -21.25
N PRO A 43 -28.53 12.01 -21.62
CA PRO A 43 -27.82 12.59 -22.77
C PRO A 43 -26.29 12.49 -22.74
N THR A 44 -25.73 12.14 -21.59
CA THR A 44 -24.28 11.98 -21.40
C THR A 44 -23.76 10.60 -21.82
N CYS A 45 -24.63 9.64 -22.18
CA CYS A 45 -24.21 8.28 -22.51
C CYS A 45 -24.91 7.71 -23.74
N THR A 46 -24.21 6.82 -24.43
CA THR A 46 -24.65 6.23 -25.70
C THR A 46 -25.47 4.96 -25.49
N GLU A 47 -25.24 4.24 -24.39
CA GLU A 47 -26.04 3.10 -23.97
C GLU A 47 -26.23 3.09 -22.45
N CYS A 48 -27.35 2.54 -21.99
CA CYS A 48 -27.73 2.49 -20.59
C CYS A 48 -28.63 1.27 -20.29
N PHE A 49 -28.75 0.92 -19.01
CA PHE A 49 -29.76 -0.04 -18.54
C PHE A 49 -30.94 0.65 -17.82
N GLY A 50 -30.88 1.97 -17.66
CA GLY A 50 -31.89 2.78 -17.00
C GLY A 50 -31.70 4.26 -17.27
N HIS A 51 -32.65 5.08 -16.83
CA HIS A 51 -32.68 6.51 -17.09
C HIS A 51 -31.81 7.37 -16.16
N GLU A 52 -31.33 6.81 -15.03
CA GLU A 52 -30.61 7.59 -14.03
C GLU A 52 -29.16 7.87 -14.47
N LEU A 53 -28.59 8.93 -13.90
CA LEU A 53 -27.21 9.38 -14.16
C LEU A 53 -26.10 8.34 -13.93
N PHE A 54 -26.39 7.29 -13.17
CA PHE A 54 -25.45 6.22 -12.79
C PHE A 54 -25.78 4.86 -13.44
N GLU A 55 -26.68 4.85 -14.42
CA GLU A 55 -27.14 3.64 -15.12
C GLU A 55 -26.61 3.53 -16.56
N CYS A 56 -25.55 4.28 -16.87
CA CYS A 56 -24.90 4.24 -18.17
C CYS A 56 -23.95 3.04 -18.30
N THR A 57 -23.94 2.42 -19.48
CA THR A 57 -23.10 1.24 -19.80
C THR A 57 -22.05 1.52 -20.85
N VAL A 58 -22.30 2.47 -21.75
CA VAL A 58 -21.34 2.89 -22.80
C VAL A 58 -21.33 4.42 -22.87
N CYS A 59 -20.13 4.98 -22.94
CA CYS A 59 -19.91 6.41 -23.12
C CYS A 59 -19.31 6.69 -24.50
N GLY A 60 -19.19 7.96 -24.85
CA GLY A 60 -18.71 8.39 -26.14
C GLY A 60 -18.64 9.91 -26.22
N VAL A 61 -18.74 10.42 -27.43
CA VAL A 61 -18.98 11.84 -27.67
C VAL A 61 -20.47 12.12 -27.44
N ASP A 62 -20.78 13.11 -26.61
CA ASP A 62 -22.16 13.52 -26.35
C ASP A 62 -22.72 14.42 -27.47
N GLU A 63 -23.98 14.85 -27.33
CA GLU A 63 -24.66 15.70 -28.32
C GLU A 63 -23.99 17.08 -28.50
N ASP A 64 -23.25 17.55 -27.50
CA ASP A 64 -22.50 18.81 -27.53
C ASP A 64 -21.10 18.64 -28.17
N GLY A 65 -20.74 17.42 -28.60
CA GLY A 65 -19.43 17.13 -29.17
C GLY A 65 -18.33 16.91 -28.13
N LEU A 66 -18.68 16.71 -26.85
CA LEU A 66 -17.73 16.50 -25.75
C LEU A 66 -17.51 15.01 -25.50
N GLU A 67 -16.25 14.61 -25.41
CA GLU A 67 -15.90 13.24 -25.05
C GLU A 67 -16.15 12.97 -23.57
N ARG A 68 -16.78 11.85 -23.28
CA ARG A 68 -17.06 11.40 -21.92
C ARG A 68 -16.59 9.97 -21.70
N PHE A 69 -16.14 9.70 -20.48
CA PHE A 69 -15.51 8.44 -20.10
C PHE A 69 -16.30 7.75 -18.98
N LEU A 70 -16.52 6.45 -19.13
CA LEU A 70 -17.28 5.65 -18.18
C LEU A 70 -16.50 5.43 -16.89
N HIS A 71 -17.10 5.81 -15.77
CA HIS A 71 -16.59 5.47 -14.45
C HIS A 71 -17.74 5.24 -13.47
N ARG A 72 -17.81 4.00 -12.95
CA ARG A 72 -18.83 3.57 -11.97
C ARG A 72 -20.27 3.89 -12.42
N GLY A 73 -20.61 3.46 -13.64
CA GLY A 73 -21.96 3.60 -14.21
C GLY A 73 -22.31 4.99 -14.73
N ARG A 74 -21.36 5.94 -14.73
CA ARG A 74 -21.61 7.32 -15.18
C ARG A 74 -20.54 7.77 -16.18
N CYS A 75 -20.97 8.48 -17.22
CA CYS A 75 -20.08 9.15 -18.15
C CYS A 75 -19.62 10.51 -17.62
N ARG A 76 -18.30 10.72 -17.53
CA ARG A 76 -17.67 11.92 -16.96
C ARG A 76 -16.77 12.61 -17.99
N LEU A 77 -16.68 13.94 -17.92
CA LEU A 77 -15.73 14.72 -18.74
C LEU A 77 -14.28 14.47 -18.33
N HIS A 78 -14.03 14.29 -17.03
CA HIS A 78 -12.71 14.03 -16.49
C HIS A 78 -12.74 12.78 -15.62
N CYS A 79 -11.76 11.91 -15.83
CA CYS A 79 -11.55 10.75 -14.97
C CYS A 79 -11.11 11.20 -13.58
N PRO A 80 -11.57 10.51 -12.52
CA PRO A 80 -11.14 10.79 -11.16
C PRO A 80 -9.66 10.42 -10.97
N ARG A 81 -9.06 10.91 -9.87
CA ARG A 81 -7.67 10.56 -9.48
C ARG A 81 -7.47 9.05 -9.45
N GLY A 82 -6.30 8.60 -9.90
CA GLY A 82 -5.98 7.18 -10.08
C GLY A 82 -6.51 6.56 -11.38
N TYR A 83 -7.12 7.34 -12.26
CA TYR A 83 -7.60 6.88 -13.57
C TYR A 83 -7.22 7.86 -14.69
N TYR A 84 -6.99 7.34 -15.90
CA TYR A 84 -6.78 8.12 -17.13
C TYR A 84 -7.91 7.85 -18.14
N PRO A 85 -8.18 8.78 -19.07
CA PRO A 85 -9.17 8.58 -20.12
C PRO A 85 -8.63 7.67 -21.23
N ASP A 86 -9.28 6.52 -21.44
CA ASP A 86 -9.07 5.68 -22.63
C ASP A 86 -10.03 6.14 -23.74
N ARG A 87 -9.47 6.62 -24.86
CA ARG A 87 -10.22 7.21 -25.96
C ARG A 87 -10.73 6.19 -26.98
N ASP A 88 -10.21 4.96 -26.93
CA ASP A 88 -10.67 3.88 -27.80
C ASP A 88 -11.91 3.21 -27.19
N LEU A 89 -11.92 3.07 -25.86
CA LEU A 89 -13.02 2.44 -25.11
C LEU A 89 -14.02 3.43 -24.50
N TYR A 90 -13.66 4.72 -24.44
CA TYR A 90 -14.41 5.74 -23.69
C TYR A 90 -14.64 5.33 -22.22
N THR A 91 -13.62 4.75 -21.59
CA THR A 91 -13.62 4.33 -20.19
C THR A 91 -12.54 5.06 -19.39
N CYS A 92 -12.75 5.19 -18.09
CA CYS A 92 -11.68 5.62 -17.19
C CYS A 92 -10.91 4.38 -16.72
N GLU A 93 -9.71 4.19 -17.27
CA GLU A 93 -8.83 3.08 -16.95
C GLU A 93 -7.89 3.43 -15.81
N SER A 94 -7.53 2.44 -15.00
CA SER A 94 -6.69 2.66 -13.82
C SER A 94 -5.26 3.04 -14.21
N CYS A 95 -4.69 4.02 -13.52
CA CYS A 95 -3.27 4.33 -13.61
C CYS A 95 -2.40 3.12 -13.18
N MET A 96 -1.13 3.15 -13.59
CA MET A 96 -0.11 2.24 -13.07
C MET A 96 -0.05 2.25 -11.52
N PRO A 97 0.39 1.15 -10.88
CA PRO A 97 0.57 1.09 -9.44
C PRO A 97 1.39 2.28 -8.92
N SER A 98 1.09 2.72 -7.70
CA SER A 98 1.78 3.84 -7.02
C SER A 98 1.62 5.23 -7.67
N CYS A 99 0.93 5.35 -8.79
CA CYS A 99 0.62 6.63 -9.42
C CYS A 99 -0.72 7.20 -8.92
N GLU A 100 -0.74 8.50 -8.63
CA GLU A 100 -1.95 9.26 -8.25
C GLU A 100 -2.59 9.95 -9.47
N ILE A 101 -1.76 10.50 -10.37
CA ILE A 101 -2.20 11.16 -11.60
C ILE A 101 -1.33 10.65 -12.74
N CYS A 102 -1.95 10.09 -13.78
CA CYS A 102 -1.30 9.56 -14.97
C CYS A 102 -1.91 10.16 -16.25
N THR A 103 -1.14 10.14 -17.33
CA THR A 103 -1.62 10.53 -18.67
C THR A 103 -2.13 9.34 -19.48
N ASP A 104 -1.54 8.17 -19.25
CA ASP A 104 -1.85 6.90 -19.89
C ASP A 104 -1.46 5.73 -18.96
N ALA A 105 -1.50 4.50 -19.49
CA ALA A 105 -1.17 3.28 -18.75
C ALA A 105 0.27 3.22 -18.23
N THR A 106 1.19 3.99 -18.83
CA THR A 106 2.64 3.88 -18.65
C THR A 106 3.32 5.11 -18.08
N ILE A 107 2.72 6.30 -18.25
CA ILE A 107 3.31 7.56 -17.84
C ILE A 107 2.54 8.15 -16.66
N CYS A 108 3.23 8.28 -15.54
CA CYS A 108 2.78 8.97 -14.35
C CYS A 108 3.26 10.43 -14.33
N SER A 109 2.40 11.35 -13.87
CA SER A 109 2.73 12.75 -13.64
C SER A 109 2.76 13.13 -12.16
N LYS A 110 2.10 12.35 -11.30
CA LYS A 110 2.15 12.53 -9.84
C LYS A 110 2.05 11.19 -9.12
N CYS A 111 3.02 10.90 -8.26
CA CYS A 111 3.03 9.69 -7.45
C CYS A 111 2.18 9.83 -6.17
N LYS A 112 1.73 8.69 -5.64
CA LYS A 112 1.17 8.61 -4.28
C LYS A 112 2.24 8.94 -3.24
N GLU A 113 1.81 9.19 -2.01
CA GLU A 113 2.71 9.41 -0.86
C GLU A 113 3.75 8.28 -0.74
N ASN A 114 4.98 8.63 -0.34
CA ASN A 114 6.17 7.77 -0.22
C ASN A 114 6.80 7.28 -1.54
N TYR A 115 6.24 7.64 -2.70
CA TYR A 115 6.82 7.34 -4.00
C TYR A 115 7.38 8.59 -4.67
N ARG A 116 8.43 8.41 -5.47
CA ARG A 116 9.09 9.46 -6.23
C ARG A 116 8.94 9.26 -7.72
N LEU A 117 8.65 10.36 -8.41
CA LEU A 117 8.53 10.37 -9.85
C LEU A 117 9.92 10.41 -10.47
N ARG A 118 10.28 9.37 -11.21
CA ARG A 118 11.53 9.28 -11.95
C ARG A 118 11.24 8.74 -13.34
N ASP A 119 11.56 9.54 -14.36
CA ASP A 119 11.34 9.20 -15.77
C ASP A 119 9.91 8.72 -16.09
N GLY A 120 8.91 9.40 -15.50
CA GLY A 120 7.49 9.05 -15.70
C GLY A 120 7.01 7.85 -14.88
N ILE A 121 7.84 7.27 -14.02
CA ILE A 121 7.51 6.08 -13.22
C ILE A 121 7.62 6.43 -11.73
N CYS A 122 6.71 5.89 -10.92
CA CYS A 122 6.76 6.00 -9.47
C CYS A 122 7.58 4.88 -8.86
N GLN A 123 8.69 5.24 -8.21
CA GLN A 123 9.58 4.31 -7.52
C GLN A 123 9.50 4.56 -6.01
N THR A 124 9.72 3.52 -5.20
CA THR A 124 9.90 3.71 -3.76
C THR A 124 11.13 4.59 -3.55
N ALA A 125 11.05 5.54 -2.62
CA ALA A 125 12.26 6.19 -2.13
C ALA A 125 13.00 5.17 -1.26
N ASP A 126 13.76 4.28 -1.89
CA ASP A 126 14.70 3.44 -1.17
C ASP A 126 15.84 4.36 -0.72
N CYS A 127 15.69 4.96 0.46
CA CYS A 127 16.76 5.74 1.05
C CYS A 127 17.97 4.82 1.29
N GLU A 128 19.16 5.35 1.04
CA GLU A 128 20.39 4.56 1.13
C GLU A 128 20.71 4.17 2.58
N GLU A 129 21.67 3.28 2.78
CA GLU A 129 22.13 2.94 4.13
C GLU A 129 22.64 4.21 4.85
N GLY A 130 22.14 4.47 6.05
CA GLY A 130 22.43 5.70 6.78
C GLY A 130 21.50 6.87 6.43
N GLN A 131 20.40 6.62 5.72
CA GLN A 131 19.34 7.60 5.48
C GLN A 131 17.98 7.12 5.98
N VAL A 132 17.08 8.06 6.27
CA VAL A 132 15.69 7.80 6.64
C VAL A 132 14.76 8.68 5.82
N GLN A 133 13.59 8.16 5.45
CA GLN A 133 12.57 8.93 4.74
C GLN A 133 11.84 9.86 5.72
N ASP A 134 11.85 11.15 5.41
CA ASP A 134 11.02 12.15 6.07
C ASP A 134 9.55 11.90 5.73
N PRO A 135 8.66 11.71 6.71
CA PRO A 135 7.27 11.34 6.45
C PRO A 135 6.41 12.48 5.87
N GLU A 136 6.81 13.74 6.03
CA GLU A 136 6.04 14.89 5.55
C GLU A 136 6.38 15.23 4.09
N THR A 137 7.67 15.22 3.78
CA THR A 137 8.21 15.60 2.47
C THR A 137 8.46 14.38 1.60
N GLY A 138 8.78 13.23 2.20
CA GLY A 138 9.24 12.00 1.55
C GLY A 138 10.73 12.03 1.17
N GLU A 139 11.48 13.06 1.57
CA GLU A 139 12.91 13.21 1.25
C GLU A 139 13.77 12.25 2.10
N CYS A 140 14.93 11.84 1.57
CA CYS A 140 15.87 11.03 2.34
C CYS A 140 16.78 11.97 3.13
N LEU A 141 16.71 11.88 4.46
CA LEU A 141 17.54 12.62 5.39
C LEU A 141 18.69 11.75 5.87
N ASP A 142 19.89 12.33 5.98
CA ASP A 142 21.06 11.64 6.50
C ASP A 142 20.96 11.44 8.02
N CYS A 143 21.24 10.23 8.47
CA CYS A 143 21.39 9.88 9.88
C CYS A 143 22.75 10.36 10.44
N GLU A 144 22.93 10.29 11.76
CA GLU A 144 24.23 10.56 12.39
C GLU A 144 25.33 9.60 11.88
N THR A 145 26.58 10.07 11.90
CA THR A 145 27.75 9.30 11.42
C THR A 145 27.86 7.93 12.10
N GLY A 146 27.99 6.88 11.29
CA GLY A 146 28.09 5.50 11.79
C GLY A 146 26.74 4.85 12.09
N CYS A 147 25.62 5.58 11.91
CA CYS A 147 24.29 5.02 11.97
C CYS A 147 23.92 4.34 10.64
N LYS A 148 23.38 3.13 10.73
CA LYS A 148 22.87 2.35 9.59
C LYS A 148 21.40 2.66 9.31
N ALA A 149 20.60 2.87 10.36
CA ALA A 149 19.20 3.26 10.26
C ALA A 149 18.82 4.11 11.48
N CYS A 150 18.24 5.29 11.25
CA CYS A 150 17.75 6.20 12.29
C CYS A 150 16.22 6.27 12.31
N SER A 151 15.69 6.90 13.36
CA SER A 151 14.25 7.11 13.55
C SER A 151 13.70 8.08 12.50
N THR A 152 12.49 7.81 12.01
CA THR A 152 11.74 8.71 11.11
C THR A 152 11.35 10.01 11.79
N ASP A 153 11.14 9.98 13.10
CA ASP A 153 10.70 11.15 13.89
C ASP A 153 11.89 12.01 14.37
N ASP A 154 13.07 11.43 14.44
CA ASP A 154 14.29 12.08 14.92
C ASP A 154 15.54 11.42 14.31
N PRO A 155 16.14 11.99 13.25
CA PRO A 155 17.32 11.45 12.59
C PRO A 155 18.57 11.31 13.49
N GLU A 156 18.60 11.94 14.67
CA GLU A 156 19.67 11.76 15.66
C GLU A 156 19.53 10.43 16.42
N LEU A 157 18.33 9.84 16.47
CA LEU A 157 18.10 8.58 17.18
C LEU A 157 18.40 7.38 16.28
N CYS A 158 19.57 6.80 16.46
CA CYS A 158 19.99 5.63 15.74
C CYS A 158 19.38 4.33 16.30
N SER A 159 18.92 3.46 15.40
CA SER A 159 18.39 2.13 15.72
C SER A 159 19.42 1.01 15.53
N SER A 160 20.38 1.18 14.62
CA SER A 160 21.43 0.19 14.33
C SER A 160 22.67 0.86 13.76
N CYS A 161 23.85 0.30 14.03
CA CYS A 161 25.12 0.88 13.62
C CYS A 161 25.75 0.17 12.42
N THR A 162 26.54 0.91 11.65
CA THR A 162 27.40 0.33 10.61
C THR A 162 28.57 -0.42 11.23
N ALA A 163 29.25 -1.25 10.42
CA ALA A 163 30.36 -2.08 10.90
C ALA A 163 31.48 -1.22 11.53
N GLY A 164 31.95 -1.64 12.71
CA GLY A 164 32.98 -0.91 13.47
C GLY A 164 32.46 0.16 14.41
N TYR A 165 31.14 0.33 14.51
CA TYR A 165 30.45 1.14 15.52
C TYR A 165 29.59 0.25 16.43
N PHE A 166 29.38 0.72 17.65
CA PHE A 166 28.60 0.05 18.69
C PHE A 166 27.47 0.98 19.15
N LEU A 167 26.26 0.44 19.24
CA LEU A 167 25.09 1.19 19.67
C LEU A 167 25.12 1.39 21.19
N TYR A 168 24.99 2.64 21.63
CA TYR A 168 24.82 3.01 23.03
C TYR A 168 23.83 4.17 23.15
N ARG A 169 22.69 3.93 23.83
CA ARG A 169 21.63 4.93 24.05
C ARG A 169 21.21 5.67 22.77
N HIS A 170 20.96 4.91 21.70
CA HIS A 170 20.59 5.43 20.37
C HIS A 170 21.68 6.18 19.61
N GLN A 171 22.93 6.12 20.04
CA GLN A 171 24.06 6.71 19.31
C GLN A 171 25.07 5.64 18.94
N CYS A 172 25.64 5.76 17.75
CA CYS A 172 26.70 4.87 17.28
C CYS A 172 28.07 5.43 17.64
N ARG A 173 28.88 4.63 18.34
CA ARG A 173 30.20 5.05 18.82
C ARG A 173 31.26 4.02 18.46
N ARG A 174 32.48 4.48 18.16
CA ARG A 174 33.61 3.57 17.88
C ARG A 174 34.17 2.90 19.14
N ARG A 175 33.96 3.50 20.30
CA ARG A 175 34.39 3.02 21.62
C ARG A 175 33.25 3.16 22.62
N CYS A 176 33.06 2.12 23.42
CA CYS A 176 32.04 2.15 24.45
C CYS A 176 32.47 3.04 25.63
N PRO A 177 31.53 3.74 26.28
CA PRO A 177 31.84 4.59 27.43
C PRO A 177 32.33 3.77 28.64
N GLN A 178 32.83 4.46 29.67
CA GLN A 178 33.30 3.80 30.89
C GLN A 178 32.23 2.90 31.52
N LYS A 179 32.68 1.81 32.17
CA LYS A 179 31.84 0.76 32.75
C LYS A 179 31.00 -0.02 31.74
N THR A 180 31.35 0.05 30.46
CA THR A 180 30.75 -0.75 29.39
C THR A 180 31.83 -1.34 28.50
N TYR A 181 31.54 -2.45 27.82
CA TYR A 181 32.45 -3.13 26.90
C TYR A 181 31.81 -3.30 25.51
N GLU A 182 32.65 -3.44 24.49
CA GLU A 182 32.23 -3.70 23.11
C GLU A 182 31.80 -5.16 22.89
N ASP A 183 30.51 -5.40 22.60
CA ASP A 183 30.03 -6.72 22.14
C ASP A 183 29.93 -6.71 20.61
N THR A 184 30.88 -7.37 19.95
CA THR A 184 30.92 -7.46 18.47
C THR A 184 29.86 -8.38 17.89
N GLY A 185 29.32 -9.32 18.67
CA GLY A 185 28.26 -10.22 18.21
C GLY A 185 26.92 -9.50 18.07
N ARG A 186 26.67 -8.52 18.94
CA ARG A 186 25.44 -7.71 18.95
C ARG A 186 25.66 -6.30 18.38
N SER A 187 26.90 -5.87 18.18
CA SER A 187 27.27 -4.50 17.77
C SER A 187 26.72 -3.43 18.73
N MET A 188 26.78 -3.71 20.04
CA MET A 188 26.24 -2.84 21.10
C MET A 188 27.23 -2.73 22.25
N CYS A 189 27.09 -1.66 23.04
CA CYS A 189 27.81 -1.50 24.30
C CYS A 189 27.01 -2.12 25.45
N PHE A 190 27.62 -3.06 26.18
CA PHE A 190 27.02 -3.70 27.35
C PHE A 190 27.69 -3.25 28.64
N SER A 191 26.91 -3.16 29.73
CA SER A 191 27.45 -2.80 31.03
C SER A 191 28.34 -3.91 31.58
N CYS A 192 29.44 -3.51 32.22
CA CYS A 192 30.29 -4.43 32.94
C CYS A 192 29.51 -5.10 34.11
N PRO A 193 29.78 -6.38 34.40
CA PRO A 193 29.20 -7.05 35.55
C PRO A 193 29.66 -6.38 36.85
N VAL A 194 28.76 -6.19 37.81
CA VAL A 194 29.13 -5.64 39.13
C VAL A 194 29.97 -6.68 39.90
N PRO A 195 31.04 -6.30 40.63
CA PRO A 195 31.55 -4.94 40.91
C PRO A 195 32.71 -4.51 39.99
N CYS A 196 32.70 -4.93 38.73
CA CYS A 196 33.71 -4.54 37.75
C CYS A 196 33.51 -3.10 37.25
N THR A 197 34.59 -2.32 37.19
CA THR A 197 34.61 -0.94 36.67
C THR A 197 35.14 -0.83 35.25
N ASP A 198 35.98 -1.79 34.83
CA ASP A 198 36.49 -1.92 33.46
C ASP A 198 36.57 -3.39 33.09
N CYS A 199 36.00 -3.77 31.96
CA CYS A 199 35.85 -5.15 31.53
C CYS A 199 36.03 -5.27 30.01
N MET A 200 36.49 -6.43 29.54
CA MET A 200 36.55 -6.74 28.11
C MET A 200 35.34 -7.54 27.64
N SER A 201 34.69 -8.27 28.54
CA SER A 201 33.51 -9.09 28.27
C SER A 201 32.68 -9.26 29.54
N GLU A 202 31.58 -10.01 29.44
CA GLU A 202 30.76 -10.41 30.60
C GLU A 202 31.54 -11.24 31.64
N THR A 203 32.62 -11.91 31.25
CA THR A 203 33.42 -12.78 32.14
C THR A 203 34.80 -12.22 32.47
N LEU A 204 35.36 -11.38 31.61
CA LEU A 204 36.73 -10.87 31.77
C LEU A 204 36.71 -9.45 32.34
N CYS A 205 36.89 -9.36 33.66
CA CYS A 205 37.04 -8.11 34.38
C CYS A 205 38.52 -7.67 34.43
N LEU A 206 38.81 -6.41 34.08
CA LEU A 206 40.14 -5.81 34.10
C LEU A 206 40.41 -4.97 35.35
N SER A 207 39.38 -4.29 35.87
CA SER A 207 39.47 -3.53 37.12
C SER A 207 38.18 -3.62 37.93
N CYS A 208 38.31 -3.69 39.25
CA CYS A 208 37.18 -3.76 40.17
C CYS A 208 37.00 -2.45 40.95
N GLN A 209 35.78 -2.25 41.45
CA GLN A 209 35.48 -1.19 42.40
C GLN A 209 36.36 -1.32 43.66
N ALA A 210 36.68 -0.18 44.29
CA ALA A 210 37.51 -0.14 45.49
C ALA A 210 37.00 -1.11 46.57
N GLY A 211 37.90 -1.94 47.10
CA GLY A 211 37.59 -2.99 48.06
C GLY A 211 37.36 -4.37 47.46
N HIS A 212 37.48 -4.53 46.14
CA HIS A 212 37.45 -5.84 45.47
C HIS A 212 38.77 -6.08 44.73
N PHE A 213 39.17 -7.36 44.64
CA PHE A 213 40.40 -7.76 43.95
C PHE A 213 40.11 -8.91 42.98
N LEU A 214 40.85 -8.93 41.87
CA LEU A 214 40.83 -10.01 40.90
C LEU A 214 41.63 -11.19 41.46
N SER A 215 40.96 -12.31 41.73
CA SER A 215 41.61 -13.59 42.03
C SER A 215 41.35 -14.56 40.88
N GLY A 216 42.13 -14.43 39.81
CA GLY A 216 41.86 -15.12 38.53
C GLY A 216 40.72 -14.47 37.75
N GLU A 217 39.80 -15.28 37.20
CA GLU A 217 38.57 -14.83 36.49
C GLU A 217 37.39 -14.53 37.45
N ILE A 218 37.61 -14.63 38.77
CA ILE A 218 36.57 -14.48 39.79
C ILE A 218 36.81 -13.19 40.58
N ILE A 219 35.75 -12.38 40.72
CA ILE A 219 35.78 -11.16 41.53
C ILE A 219 35.56 -11.53 42.99
N THR A 220 36.55 -11.27 43.83
CA THR A 220 36.51 -11.57 45.28
C THR A 220 36.44 -10.30 46.12
N LEU A 221 35.80 -10.41 47.29
CA LEU A 221 35.77 -9.38 48.36
C LEU A 221 37.15 -9.26 49.03
#